data_AF-K9KD93-F1
#
_entry.id   AF-K9KD93-F1
#
_cell.length_a   1.000
_cell.length_b   1.000
_cell.length_c   1.000
_cell.angle_alpha   90.00
_cell.angle_beta   90.00
_cell.angle_gamma   90.00
#
_symmetry.space_group_name_H-M   'P 1'
#
loop_
_entity.id
_entity.type
_entity.pdbx_description
1 polymer ?
#
loop_
_entity_poly.entity_id
_entity_poly.type
_entity_poly.pdbx_seq_one_letter_code
_entity_poly.pdbx_strand_id
1 'polypeptide(L)'
;ELTSTSVEHIIVNPNAAYDKFKDKRVGTRGLDFSDRIGKTKRTGYESGDYEMLGEGLGVKETPQQKYQRLLHEVQELTAEVEKIKTTVKESATEEKLTPVVLAKQLAALKQQLVASHLEKLLGPDATINLTDPDGALAKRLLLQLEATKNSRGAGSGGKTTTETPADSSLVTYELHSRPEQDRFSQAAKVAELEKRLTELEATVRCDQDAQNPLSGGLQGACLMETVELLQAKVSALDLAVLDQVEARLQSVLGKVNEIAKHKASVEDADTQS
;
A
#
# COMPACT_ATOMS: atom_id res chain seq x y z
N GLU A 1 34.26 -23.40 13.68
CA GLU A 1 34.46 -23.27 15.15
C GLU A 1 33.23 -22.67 15.85
N LEU A 2 32.09 -23.36 15.93
CA LEU A 2 30.93 -22.79 16.66
C LEU A 2 30.03 -23.78 17.40
N THR A 3 30.40 -25.06 17.49
CA THR A 3 29.62 -26.06 18.24
C THR A 3 30.42 -26.52 19.45
N SER A 4 30.24 -25.84 20.58
CA SER A 4 30.78 -26.30 21.88
C SER A 4 29.76 -27.21 22.56
N THR A 5 30.20 -28.34 23.11
CA THR A 5 29.37 -29.32 23.83
C THR A 5 28.78 -28.78 25.14
N SER A 6 29.33 -27.68 25.67
CA SER A 6 28.92 -27.09 26.96
C SER A 6 27.92 -25.93 26.83
N VAL A 7 27.53 -25.54 25.61
CA VAL A 7 26.67 -24.36 25.36
C VAL A 7 25.45 -24.76 24.53
N GLU A 8 24.26 -24.44 25.02
CA GLU A 8 23.02 -24.62 24.27
C GLU A 8 22.82 -23.48 23.27
N HIS A 9 22.60 -23.83 22.00
CA HIS A 9 22.34 -22.88 20.93
C HIS A 9 20.83 -22.67 20.77
N ILE A 10 20.32 -21.59 21.35
CA ILE A 10 18.90 -21.21 21.22
C ILE A 10 18.75 -20.32 19.99
N ILE A 11 18.15 -20.87 18.93
CA ILE A 11 17.80 -20.10 17.73
C ILE A 11 16.57 -19.25 18.07
N VAL A 12 16.75 -17.93 18.09
CA VAL A 12 15.67 -16.98 18.30
C VAL A 12 14.97 -16.75 16.97
N ASN A 13 13.70 -17.14 16.88
CA ASN A 13 12.80 -16.76 15.79
C ASN A 13 11.87 -15.63 16.28
N PRO A 14 12.12 -14.36 15.88
CA PRO A 14 11.33 -13.22 16.35
C PRO A 14 9.85 -13.30 15.96
N ASN A 15 9.53 -13.88 14.80
CA ASN A 15 8.15 -14.02 14.35
C ASN A 15 7.40 -15.01 15.24
N ALA A 16 8.00 -16.17 15.50
CA ALA A 16 7.41 -17.15 16.42
C ALA A 16 7.34 -16.64 17.87
N ALA A 17 8.32 -15.81 18.29
CA ALA A 17 8.26 -15.17 19.60
C ALA A 17 7.13 -14.12 19.66
N TYR A 18 6.97 -13.30 18.62
CA TYR A 18 5.90 -12.32 18.51
C TYR A 18 4.54 -13.00 18.64
N ASP A 19 4.27 -14.06 17.88
CA ASP A 19 2.98 -14.77 17.94
C ASP A 19 2.70 -15.36 19.33
N LYS A 20 3.73 -15.83 20.05
CA LYS A 20 3.59 -16.32 21.44
C LYS A 20 3.19 -15.26 22.45
N PHE A 21 3.43 -13.97 22.16
CA PHE A 21 3.15 -12.85 23.07
C PHE A 21 2.15 -11.83 22.52
N LYS A 22 1.76 -11.92 21.24
CA LYS A 22 0.87 -10.97 20.55
C LYS A 22 -0.45 -10.75 21.29
N ASP A 23 -1.09 -11.84 21.72
CA ASP A 23 -2.38 -11.78 22.43
C ASP A 23 -2.22 -11.63 23.94
N LYS A 24 -0.99 -11.79 24.45
CA LYS A 24 -0.68 -11.62 25.87
C LYS A 24 -0.50 -10.14 26.15
N ARG A 25 -1.55 -9.51 26.65
CA ARG A 25 -1.49 -8.15 27.16
C ARG A 25 -1.04 -8.17 28.61
N VAL A 26 -0.10 -7.30 28.95
CA VAL A 26 0.26 -7.07 30.35
C VAL A 26 -0.86 -6.25 30.98
N GLY A 27 -1.55 -6.83 31.96
CA GLY A 27 -2.51 -6.10 32.77
C GLY A 27 -1.78 -5.19 33.75
N THR A 28 -2.13 -3.92 33.79
CA THR A 28 -1.65 -3.01 34.86
C THR A 28 -2.45 -3.17 36.16
N ARG A 29 -3.40 -4.11 36.23
CA ARG A 29 -4.23 -4.35 37.42
C ARG A 29 -3.45 -5.13 38.46
N GLY A 30 -3.29 -4.54 39.64
CA GLY A 30 -2.49 -5.12 40.73
C GLY A 30 -0.99 -4.85 40.62
N LEU A 31 -0.57 -3.93 39.74
CA LEU A 31 0.67 -3.18 39.95
C LEU A 31 0.40 -2.13 41.03
N ASP A 32 0.30 -2.64 42.24
CA ASP A 32 0.02 -1.90 43.45
C ASP A 32 1.31 -1.89 44.27
N PHE A 33 1.92 -0.72 44.44
CA PHE A 33 2.99 -0.55 45.45
C PHE A 33 2.38 -0.23 46.84
N SER A 34 1.06 -0.38 47.00
CA SER A 34 0.26 0.08 48.14
C SER A 34 -1.00 -0.79 48.39
N ASP A 35 -0.82 -2.04 48.84
CA ASP A 35 -1.84 -3.00 49.32
C ASP A 35 -3.32 -2.50 49.45
N ARG A 36 -4.18 -2.63 48.41
CA ARG A 36 -5.64 -2.94 48.52
C ARG A 36 -6.39 -2.97 47.17
N ILE A 37 -7.17 -4.02 46.89
CA ILE A 37 -8.08 -4.14 45.73
C ILE A 37 -9.45 -4.71 46.14
N GLY A 38 -10.55 -4.13 45.63
CA GLY A 38 -11.91 -4.71 45.63
C GLY A 38 -12.61 -4.55 44.26
N LYS A 39 -13.44 -5.53 43.84
CA LYS A 39 -14.11 -5.61 42.52
C LYS A 39 -15.63 -5.71 42.67
N THR A 40 -16.37 -5.27 41.65
CA THR A 40 -17.74 -5.74 41.36
C THR A 40 -17.97 -5.94 39.86
N LYS A 41 -18.66 -7.04 39.53
CA LYS A 41 -19.20 -7.40 38.20
C LYS A 41 -20.73 -7.37 38.30
N ARG A 42 -21.44 -7.10 37.19
CA ARG A 42 -22.54 -7.99 36.74
C ARG A 42 -23.03 -7.69 35.32
N THR A 43 -23.56 -8.76 34.75
CA THR A 43 -23.90 -9.08 33.36
C THR A 43 -25.41 -8.96 33.12
N GLY A 44 -25.84 -8.75 31.86
CA GLY A 44 -27.17 -9.15 31.36
C GLY A 44 -27.51 -8.62 29.95
N TYR A 45 -28.12 -9.48 29.11
CA TYR A 45 -28.82 -9.19 27.84
C TYR A 45 -30.11 -10.04 27.84
N GLU A 46 -31.25 -9.49 27.39
CA GLU A 46 -32.48 -10.23 27.04
C GLU A 46 -32.84 -10.02 25.55
N SER A 47 -33.43 -11.04 24.92
CA SER A 47 -33.71 -11.13 23.47
C SER A 47 -35.08 -10.56 23.08
N GLY A 48 -35.07 -9.52 22.23
CA GLY A 48 -35.72 -9.40 20.91
C GLY A 48 -37.25 -9.36 20.74
N ASP A 49 -37.83 -8.15 20.61
CA ASP A 49 -39.26 -7.84 20.38
C ASP A 49 -39.72 -7.78 18.89
N TYR A 50 -39.18 -8.61 17.99
CA TYR A 50 -39.41 -8.48 16.54
C TYR A 50 -40.05 -9.71 15.90
N GLU A 51 -41.39 -9.77 15.91
CA GLU A 51 -42.21 -10.74 15.19
C GLU A 51 -43.32 -10.00 14.40
N MET A 52 -43.47 -10.28 13.10
CA MET A 52 -44.55 -9.75 12.24
C MET A 52 -45.52 -10.87 11.83
N LEU A 53 -46.83 -10.56 11.82
CA LEU A 53 -47.88 -11.48 11.37
C LEU A 53 -48.00 -11.49 9.85
N GLY A 54 -48.27 -12.67 9.27
CA GLY A 54 -48.46 -12.86 7.83
C GLY A 54 -49.79 -12.29 7.30
N GLU A 55 -49.76 -11.81 6.07
CA GLU A 55 -50.87 -11.13 5.40
C GLU A 55 -52.08 -12.06 5.20
N GLY A 56 -53.28 -11.61 5.60
CA GLY A 56 -54.53 -12.35 5.43
C GLY A 56 -55.00 -13.20 6.62
N LEU A 57 -54.25 -13.23 7.73
CA LEU A 57 -54.72 -13.83 8.98
C LEU A 57 -55.67 -12.85 9.68
N GLY A 58 -56.98 -13.16 9.72
CA GLY A 58 -58.04 -12.31 10.30
C GLY A 58 -57.97 -12.06 11.83
N VAL A 59 -56.78 -12.16 12.43
CA VAL A 59 -56.51 -11.83 13.83
C VAL A 59 -56.09 -10.36 13.91
N LYS A 60 -56.60 -9.62 14.91
CA LYS A 60 -56.23 -8.20 15.08
C LYS A 60 -54.75 -8.08 15.47
N GLU A 61 -53.99 -7.33 14.68
CA GLU A 61 -52.57 -7.05 14.90
C GLU A 61 -52.30 -6.37 16.26
N THR A 62 -51.20 -6.74 16.92
CA THR A 62 -50.69 -5.95 18.05
C THR A 62 -50.10 -4.61 17.55
N PRO A 63 -50.06 -3.54 18.37
CA PRO A 63 -49.51 -2.25 17.94
C PRO A 63 -48.06 -2.31 17.43
N GLN A 64 -47.23 -3.18 18.03
CA GLN A 64 -45.84 -3.40 17.63
C GLN A 64 -45.74 -4.04 16.24
N GLN A 65 -46.53 -5.09 15.98
CA GLN A 65 -46.62 -5.74 14.67
C GLN A 65 -47.13 -4.79 13.59
N LYS A 66 -48.13 -3.97 13.94
CA LYS A 66 -48.67 -2.93 13.05
C LYS A 66 -47.60 -1.90 12.68
N TYR A 67 -46.78 -1.46 13.64
CA TYR A 67 -45.67 -0.55 13.36
C TYR A 67 -44.66 -1.17 12.38
N GLN A 68 -44.29 -2.44 12.56
CA GLN A 68 -43.34 -3.13 11.70
C GLN A 68 -43.89 -3.34 10.28
N ARG A 69 -45.18 -3.69 10.13
CA ARG A 69 -45.82 -3.78 8.80
C ARG A 69 -45.86 -2.42 8.12
N LEU A 70 -46.28 -1.37 8.81
CA LEU A 70 -46.27 -0.02 8.24
C LEU A 70 -44.85 0.43 7.86
N LEU A 71 -43.83 0.06 8.64
CA LEU A 71 -42.44 0.36 8.29
C LEU A 71 -42.05 -0.31 6.96
N HIS A 72 -42.44 -1.56 6.76
CA HIS A 72 -42.19 -2.28 5.51
C HIS A 72 -42.97 -1.67 4.32
N GLU A 73 -44.26 -1.37 4.51
CA GLU A 73 -45.09 -0.74 3.46
C GLU A 73 -44.56 0.63 3.04
N VAL A 74 -44.09 1.43 4.00
CA VAL A 74 -43.47 2.72 3.70
C VAL A 74 -42.16 2.55 2.94
N GLN A 75 -41.35 1.52 3.26
CA GLN A 75 -40.13 1.22 2.52
C GLN A 75 -40.41 0.76 1.09
N GLU A 76 -41.42 -0.08 0.89
CA GLU A 76 -41.84 -0.56 -0.44
C GLU A 76 -42.32 0.59 -1.32
N LEU A 77 -43.19 1.45 -0.79
CA LEU A 77 -43.67 2.64 -1.50
C LEU A 77 -42.50 3.58 -1.87
N THR A 78 -41.52 3.73 -0.98
CA THR A 78 -40.32 4.54 -1.26
C THR A 78 -39.51 3.96 -2.42
N ALA A 79 -39.38 2.62 -2.49
CA ALA A 79 -38.68 1.95 -3.57
C ALA A 79 -39.41 2.09 -4.93
N GLU A 80 -40.74 2.03 -4.92
CA GLU A 80 -41.55 2.17 -6.14
C GLU A 80 -41.47 3.60 -6.72
N VAL A 81 -41.48 4.62 -5.87
CA VAL A 81 -41.31 6.02 -6.30
C VAL A 81 -39.91 6.27 -6.89
N GLU A 82 -38.85 5.71 -6.31
CA GLU A 82 -37.50 5.81 -6.88
C GLU A 82 -37.41 5.08 -8.24
N LYS A 83 -38.08 3.92 -8.39
CA LYS A 83 -38.15 3.21 -9.67
C LYS A 83 -38.82 4.05 -10.76
N ILE A 84 -39.93 4.72 -10.45
CA ILE A 84 -40.62 5.63 -11.38
C ILE A 84 -39.70 6.80 -11.78
N LYS A 85 -38.99 7.38 -10.81
CA LYS A 85 -38.03 8.47 -11.03
C LYS A 85 -36.86 8.06 -11.94
N THR A 86 -36.35 6.84 -11.82
CA THR A 86 -35.28 6.34 -12.71
C THR A 86 -35.74 6.20 -14.16
N THR A 87 -36.94 5.69 -14.40
CA THR A 87 -37.48 5.49 -15.75
C THR A 87 -37.70 6.81 -16.50
N VAL A 88 -38.17 7.86 -15.80
CA VAL A 88 -38.33 9.20 -16.39
C VAL A 88 -36.98 9.84 -16.75
N LYS A 89 -35.93 9.53 -15.99
CA LYS A 89 -34.57 10.04 -16.23
C LYS A 89 -33.93 9.42 -17.47
N GLU A 90 -34.23 8.15 -17.77
CA GLU A 90 -33.72 7.43 -18.95
C GLU A 90 -34.31 7.98 -20.24
N SER A 91 -35.62 8.27 -20.30
CA SER A 91 -36.25 8.86 -21.49
C SER A 91 -35.69 10.24 -21.89
N ALA A 92 -35.19 11.03 -20.93
CA ALA A 92 -34.58 12.33 -21.18
C ALA A 92 -33.14 12.25 -21.73
N THR A 93 -32.56 11.05 -21.86
CA THR A 93 -31.18 10.87 -22.35
C THR A 93 -31.09 10.71 -23.87
N GLU A 94 -32.12 10.16 -24.52
CA GLU A 94 -32.14 9.97 -25.99
C GLU A 94 -32.29 11.29 -26.76
N GLU A 95 -32.98 12.29 -26.19
CA GLU A 95 -33.19 13.61 -26.80
C GLU A 95 -31.92 14.48 -26.86
N LYS A 96 -30.86 14.09 -26.12
CA LYS A 96 -29.62 14.88 -25.97
C LYS A 96 -28.57 14.67 -27.07
N LEU A 97 -28.77 13.73 -28.00
CA LEU A 97 -27.84 13.45 -29.10
C LEU A 97 -28.12 14.33 -30.33
N THR A 98 -28.17 15.63 -30.11
CA THR A 98 -28.32 16.62 -31.19
C THR A 98 -26.98 16.80 -31.94
N PRO A 99 -26.96 16.98 -33.28
CA PRO A 99 -25.72 17.18 -34.05
C PRO A 99 -24.84 18.34 -33.55
N VAL A 100 -25.44 19.34 -32.89
CA VAL A 100 -24.69 20.44 -32.23
C VAL A 100 -23.88 19.97 -31.01
N VAL A 101 -24.36 18.95 -30.29
CA VAL A 101 -23.64 18.35 -29.15
C VAL A 101 -22.47 17.52 -29.67
N LEU A 102 -22.66 16.76 -30.77
CA LEU A 102 -21.56 16.04 -31.43
C LEU A 102 -20.50 17.00 -31.97
N ALA A 103 -20.91 18.12 -32.59
CA ALA A 103 -19.96 19.14 -33.04
C ALA A 103 -19.18 19.77 -31.88
N LYS A 104 -19.81 20.01 -30.73
CA LYS A 104 -19.16 20.49 -29.51
C LYS A 104 -18.16 19.47 -28.95
N GLN A 105 -18.50 18.18 -28.95
CA GLN A 105 -17.60 17.10 -28.55
C GLN A 105 -16.40 16.98 -29.52
N LEU A 106 -16.63 17.12 -30.83
CA LEU A 106 -15.57 17.11 -31.84
C LEU A 106 -14.62 18.31 -31.67
N ALA A 107 -15.16 19.50 -31.37
CA ALA A 107 -14.37 20.69 -31.09
C ALA A 107 -13.53 20.54 -29.81
N ALA A 108 -14.11 19.96 -28.74
CA ALA A 108 -13.39 19.65 -27.51
C ALA A 108 -12.28 18.62 -27.75
N LEU A 109 -12.55 17.57 -28.53
CA LEU A 109 -11.56 16.56 -28.91
C LEU A 109 -10.41 17.17 -29.73
N LYS A 110 -10.73 18.05 -30.69
CA LYS A 110 -9.72 18.80 -31.45
C LYS A 110 -8.84 19.63 -30.51
N GLN A 111 -9.44 20.31 -29.53
CA GLN A 111 -8.70 21.11 -28.56
C GLN A 111 -7.80 20.25 -27.66
N GLN A 112 -8.28 19.09 -27.21
CA GLN A 112 -7.49 18.13 -26.44
C GLN A 112 -6.30 17.59 -27.25
N LEU A 113 -6.50 17.28 -28.54
CA LEU A 113 -5.44 16.84 -29.43
C LEU A 113 -4.36 17.90 -29.62
N VAL A 114 -4.77 19.16 -29.82
CA VAL A 114 -3.84 20.29 -29.93
C VAL A 114 -3.08 20.50 -28.61
N ALA A 115 -3.74 20.38 -27.46
CA ALA A 115 -3.08 20.49 -26.16
C ALA A 115 -2.03 19.38 -25.93
N SER A 116 -2.35 18.13 -26.28
CA SER A 116 -1.40 17.01 -26.18
C SER A 116 -0.21 17.17 -27.15
N HIS A 117 -0.46 17.69 -28.35
CA HIS A 117 0.62 18.00 -29.28
C HIS A 117 1.52 19.15 -28.76
N LEU A 118 0.91 20.15 -28.12
CA LEU A 118 1.62 21.26 -27.49
C LEU A 118 2.50 20.78 -26.32
N GLU A 119 1.99 19.90 -25.46
CA GLU A 119 2.76 19.27 -24.37
C GLU A 119 4.00 18.52 -24.91
N LYS A 120 3.86 17.78 -26.02
CA LYS A 120 4.98 17.10 -26.67
C LYS A 120 6.03 18.07 -27.24
N LEU A 121 5.60 19.23 -27.76
CA LEU A 121 6.49 20.25 -28.33
C LEU A 121 7.22 21.07 -27.25
N LEU A 122 6.54 21.38 -26.15
CA LEU A 122 7.10 22.18 -25.06
C LEU A 122 7.93 21.33 -24.08
N GLY A 123 7.70 20.01 -24.05
CA GLY A 123 8.38 19.07 -23.16
C GLY A 123 7.57 18.79 -21.88
N PRO A 124 7.84 17.65 -21.22
CA PRO A 124 6.98 17.11 -20.15
C PRO A 124 6.85 17.98 -18.89
N ASP A 125 7.78 18.92 -18.66
CA ASP A 125 7.82 19.74 -17.45
C ASP A 125 7.58 21.25 -17.71
N ALA A 126 7.15 21.62 -18.92
CA ALA A 126 6.97 23.02 -19.28
C ALA A 126 5.63 23.57 -18.76
N THR A 127 5.66 24.28 -17.63
CA THR A 127 4.49 24.97 -17.08
C THR A 127 4.26 26.31 -17.79
N ILE A 128 3.19 26.42 -18.59
CA ILE A 128 2.78 27.67 -19.24
C ILE A 128 1.85 28.46 -18.32
N ASN A 129 2.31 29.59 -17.78
CA ASN A 129 1.48 30.49 -16.98
C ASN A 129 1.01 31.67 -17.85
N LEU A 130 -0.23 31.61 -18.35
CA LEU A 130 -0.81 32.68 -19.18
C LEU A 130 -1.09 33.98 -18.42
N THR A 131 -1.20 33.91 -17.09
CA THR A 131 -1.48 35.07 -16.22
C THR A 131 -0.23 35.87 -15.86
N ASP A 132 0.96 35.26 -15.98
CA ASP A 132 2.25 35.93 -15.75
C ASP A 132 3.30 35.37 -16.73
N PRO A 133 3.27 35.81 -18.00
CA PRO A 133 4.13 35.26 -19.06
C PRO A 133 5.62 35.53 -18.83
N ASP A 134 5.96 36.64 -18.17
CA ASP A 134 7.35 37.06 -17.92
C ASP A 134 7.83 36.77 -16.48
N GLY A 135 6.97 36.17 -15.64
CA GLY A 135 7.22 35.99 -14.21
C GLY A 135 7.35 37.33 -13.45
N ALA A 136 6.81 38.42 -14.00
CA ALA A 136 6.95 39.78 -13.49
C ALA A 136 6.15 40.00 -12.21
N LEU A 137 4.97 39.38 -12.09
CA LEU A 137 4.17 39.43 -10.88
C LEU A 137 4.83 38.65 -9.75
N ALA A 138 5.41 37.47 -10.06
CA ALA A 138 6.19 36.70 -9.10
C ALA A 138 7.39 37.51 -8.56
N LYS A 139 8.16 38.16 -9.46
CA LYS A 139 9.29 39.03 -9.08
C LYS A 139 8.84 40.23 -8.24
N ARG A 140 7.73 40.88 -8.60
CA ARG A 140 7.18 42.01 -7.86
C ARG A 140 6.72 41.61 -6.46
N LEU A 141 6.07 40.46 -6.32
CA LEU A 141 5.64 39.94 -5.02
C LEU A 141 6.85 39.65 -4.14
N LEU A 142 7.89 38.98 -4.66
CA LEU A 142 9.13 38.75 -3.93
C LEU A 142 9.77 40.06 -3.43
N LEU A 143 9.89 41.07 -4.30
CA LEU A 143 10.44 42.38 -3.95
C LEU A 143 9.58 43.12 -2.90
N GLN A 144 8.25 43.05 -3.00
CA GLN A 144 7.34 43.65 -2.01
C GLN A 144 7.44 42.97 -0.65
N LEU A 145 7.65 41.66 -0.61
CA LEU A 145 7.87 40.90 0.63
C LEU A 145 9.23 41.19 1.25
N GLU A 146 10.27 41.37 0.44
CA GLU A 146 11.59 41.83 0.90
C GLU A 146 11.53 43.27 1.46
N ALA A 147 10.82 44.18 0.79
CA ALA A 147 10.64 45.55 1.26
C ALA A 147 9.85 45.64 2.58
N THR A 148 8.82 44.81 2.75
CA THR A 148 8.02 44.74 3.99
C THR A 148 8.73 43.99 5.13
N LYS A 149 9.64 43.07 4.81
CA LYS A 149 10.57 42.46 5.79
C LYS A 149 11.58 43.49 6.32
N ASN A 150 12.12 44.34 5.46
CA ASN A 150 13.08 45.37 5.83
C ASN A 150 12.46 46.52 6.66
N SER A 151 11.15 46.76 6.55
CA SER A 151 10.45 47.78 7.36
C SER A 151 10.05 47.30 8.76
N ARG A 152 10.00 45.99 9.02
CA ARG A 152 9.72 45.41 10.36
C ARG A 152 10.97 45.23 11.24
N GLY A 153 12.18 45.41 10.70
CA GLY A 153 13.44 45.26 11.44
C GLY A 153 13.86 46.45 12.31
N ALA A 154 13.12 47.56 12.27
CA ALA A 154 13.45 48.79 13.01
C ALA A 154 12.27 49.23 13.88
N GLY A 155 12.14 48.67 15.09
CA GLY A 155 11.13 49.16 16.03
C GLY A 155 10.71 48.18 17.13
N SER A 156 11.66 47.71 17.93
CA SER A 156 11.33 47.18 19.27
C SER A 156 11.29 48.34 20.26
N GLY A 157 10.10 48.83 20.60
CA GLY A 157 9.90 49.65 21.79
C GLY A 157 8.65 50.55 21.78
N GLY A 158 7.62 50.15 22.54
CA GLY A 158 6.74 51.12 23.23
C GLY A 158 5.24 51.22 22.83
N LYS A 159 4.41 50.44 23.52
CA LYS A 159 3.12 50.77 24.20
C LYS A 159 1.94 51.51 23.50
N THR A 160 0.76 50.86 23.61
CA THR A 160 -0.67 51.32 23.82
C THR A 160 -1.63 51.74 22.66
N THR A 161 -2.76 51.01 22.64
CA THR A 161 -4.21 51.35 22.43
C THR A 161 -4.82 51.73 21.07
N THR A 162 -5.75 50.84 20.64
CA THR A 162 -7.08 51.02 19.97
C THR A 162 -7.26 51.70 18.60
N GLU A 163 -8.09 51.03 17.78
CA GLU A 163 -8.83 51.45 16.57
C GLU A 163 -8.12 51.44 15.19
N THR A 164 -8.69 50.67 14.24
CA THR A 164 -8.31 50.58 12.82
C THR A 164 -8.94 51.71 12.00
N PRO A 165 -8.25 52.26 10.98
CA PRO A 165 -8.42 51.75 9.60
C PRO A 165 -7.14 51.77 8.70
N ALA A 166 -7.09 50.80 7.78
CA ALA A 166 -6.36 50.71 6.49
C ALA A 166 -4.85 51.07 6.36
N ASP A 167 -4.10 50.02 6.01
CA ASP A 167 -3.05 49.93 4.98
C ASP A 167 -1.70 50.69 5.11
N SER A 168 -0.63 49.92 5.36
CA SER A 168 0.66 50.14 4.66
C SER A 168 1.68 48.99 4.77
N SER A 169 1.48 47.95 5.59
CA SER A 169 2.38 46.77 5.60
C SER A 169 1.79 45.56 6.36
N LEU A 170 0.52 45.23 6.10
CA LEU A 170 -0.09 44.04 6.70
C LEU A 170 0.03 42.87 5.73
N VAL A 171 1.13 42.14 5.83
CA VAL A 171 1.34 40.89 5.10
C VAL A 171 0.51 39.79 5.77
N THR A 172 -0.63 39.44 5.18
CA THR A 172 -1.48 38.32 5.61
C THR A 172 -1.36 37.22 4.56
N TYR A 173 -0.75 36.09 4.95
CA TYR A 173 -0.72 34.90 4.12
C TYR A 173 -1.78 33.92 4.59
N GLU A 174 -2.72 33.61 3.71
CA GLU A 174 -3.74 32.61 3.98
C GLU A 174 -3.48 31.40 3.08
N LEU A 175 -2.95 30.33 3.68
CA LEU A 175 -2.66 29.09 2.98
C LEU A 175 -3.75 28.06 3.32
N HIS A 176 -4.67 27.87 2.39
CA HIS A 176 -5.63 26.76 2.45
C HIS A 176 -5.07 25.55 1.71
N SER A 177 -4.29 24.73 2.40
CA SER A 177 -3.83 23.45 1.86
C SER A 177 -3.64 22.42 2.99
N ARG A 178 -3.80 21.13 2.65
CA ARG A 178 -3.45 20.00 3.53
C ARG A 178 -2.19 19.32 3.00
N PRO A 179 -1.01 19.96 3.10
CA PRO A 179 0.22 19.42 2.54
C PRO A 179 0.59 18.05 3.13
N GLU A 180 0.20 17.76 4.37
CA GLU A 180 0.44 16.45 4.99
C GLU A 180 -0.33 15.32 4.29
N GLN A 181 -1.55 15.57 3.80
CA GLN A 181 -2.34 14.55 3.09
C GLN A 181 -1.70 14.21 1.73
N ASP A 182 -1.22 15.23 1.01
CA ASP A 182 -0.56 15.03 -0.27
C ASP A 182 0.78 14.33 -0.10
N ARG A 183 1.56 14.74 0.92
CA ARG A 183 2.82 14.06 1.27
C ARG A 183 2.58 12.61 1.70
N PHE A 184 1.55 12.34 2.48
CA PHE A 184 1.17 10.98 2.84
C PHE A 184 0.78 10.16 1.61
N SER A 185 -0.02 10.73 0.71
CA SER A 185 -0.46 10.04 -0.51
C SER A 185 0.71 9.74 -1.46
N GLN A 186 1.68 10.65 -1.56
CA GLN A 186 2.91 10.43 -2.33
C GLN A 186 3.80 9.37 -1.67
N ALA A 187 4.01 9.47 -0.35
CA ALA A 187 4.79 8.49 0.41
C ALA A 187 4.19 7.08 0.35
N ALA A 188 2.86 6.96 0.38
CA ALA A 188 2.15 5.69 0.23
C ALA A 188 2.43 5.03 -1.14
N LYS A 189 2.38 5.81 -2.23
CA LYS A 189 2.72 5.32 -3.58
C LYS A 189 4.17 4.85 -3.67
N VAL A 190 5.10 5.62 -3.08
CA VAL A 190 6.52 5.25 -3.05
C VAL A 190 6.76 3.98 -2.22
N ALA A 191 6.09 3.84 -1.08
CA ALA A 191 6.18 2.65 -0.23
C ALA A 191 5.59 1.41 -0.91
N GLU A 192 4.50 1.54 -1.67
CA GLU A 192 3.96 0.43 -2.47
C GLU A 192 4.95 -0.03 -3.54
N LEU A 193 5.58 0.92 -4.24
CA LEU A 193 6.61 0.61 -5.24
C LEU A 193 7.85 -0.02 -4.60
N GLU A 194 8.29 0.47 -3.43
CA GLU A 194 9.41 -0.09 -2.68
C GLU A 194 9.11 -1.51 -2.21
N LYS A 195 7.91 -1.77 -1.66
CA LYS A 195 7.48 -3.12 -1.30
C LYS A 195 7.53 -4.07 -2.50
N ARG A 196 6.95 -3.65 -3.64
CA ARG A 196 6.95 -4.47 -4.87
C ARG A 196 8.38 -4.70 -5.39
N LEU A 197 9.24 -3.69 -5.30
CA LEU A 197 10.64 -3.81 -5.69
C LEU A 197 11.40 -4.77 -4.77
N THR A 198 11.16 -4.72 -3.46
CA THR A 198 11.76 -5.62 -2.48
C THR A 198 11.30 -7.08 -2.68
N GLU A 199 10.02 -7.30 -3.02
CA GLU A 199 9.52 -8.62 -3.40
C GLU A 199 10.18 -9.14 -4.70
N LEU A 200 10.36 -8.25 -5.69
CA LEU A 200 11.04 -8.59 -6.94
C LEU A 200 12.53 -8.91 -6.69
N GLU A 201 13.20 -8.10 -5.89
CA GLU A 201 14.59 -8.28 -5.48
C GLU A 201 14.75 -9.61 -4.75
N ALA A 202 13.91 -9.91 -3.76
CA ALA A 202 13.98 -11.19 -3.04
C ALA A 202 13.83 -12.41 -3.96
N THR A 203 13.09 -12.28 -5.07
CA THR A 203 12.89 -13.35 -6.05
C THR A 203 14.08 -13.48 -7.02
N VAL A 204 14.65 -12.34 -7.44
CA VAL A 204 15.71 -12.28 -8.45
C VAL A 204 17.11 -12.37 -7.83
N ARG A 205 17.24 -12.06 -6.54
CA ARG A 205 18.50 -12.04 -5.82
C ARG A 205 19.16 -13.42 -5.87
N CYS A 206 20.28 -13.50 -6.57
CA CYS A 206 21.18 -14.63 -6.48
C CYS A 206 22.12 -14.42 -5.29
N ASP A 207 22.25 -15.43 -4.43
CA ASP A 207 23.27 -15.43 -3.39
C ASP A 207 24.65 -15.34 -4.04
N GLN A 208 25.44 -14.35 -3.61
CA GLN A 208 26.84 -14.18 -4.03
C GLN A 208 27.78 -15.19 -3.38
N ASP A 209 27.26 -16.08 -2.53
CA ASP A 209 28.07 -17.13 -1.92
C ASP A 209 28.65 -18.01 -3.00
N ALA A 210 29.97 -18.22 -2.89
CA ALA A 210 30.86 -18.81 -3.87
C ALA A 210 30.13 -19.89 -4.69
N GLN A 211 29.67 -19.48 -5.88
CA GLN A 211 28.95 -20.36 -6.78
C GLN A 211 29.77 -21.63 -6.95
N ASN A 212 29.13 -22.78 -6.73
CA ASN A 212 29.77 -24.09 -6.86
C ASN A 212 30.58 -24.09 -8.17
N PRO A 213 31.87 -24.45 -8.17
CA PRO A 213 32.70 -24.45 -9.38
C PRO A 213 32.07 -25.20 -10.56
N LEU A 214 31.18 -26.16 -10.27
CA LEU A 214 30.40 -26.91 -11.27
C LEU A 214 29.32 -26.07 -11.98
N SER A 215 28.87 -24.98 -11.34
CA SER A 215 27.90 -24.02 -11.88
C SER A 215 28.55 -22.93 -12.74
N GLY A 216 29.88 -22.81 -12.75
CA GLY A 216 30.60 -21.73 -13.43
C GLY A 216 30.40 -21.66 -14.93
N GLY A 217 29.99 -22.76 -15.58
CA GLY A 217 29.68 -22.80 -17.01
C GLY A 217 28.22 -22.46 -17.36
N LEU A 218 27.37 -22.23 -16.36
CA LEU A 218 25.95 -21.92 -16.54
C LEU A 218 25.65 -20.42 -16.37
N GLN A 219 26.64 -19.62 -15.96
CA GLN A 219 26.45 -18.20 -15.67
C GLN A 219 26.53 -17.36 -16.95
N GLY A 220 25.40 -16.84 -17.41
CA GLY A 220 25.34 -15.76 -18.40
C GLY A 220 25.57 -14.37 -17.76
N ALA A 221 25.78 -13.35 -18.58
CA ALA A 221 25.91 -11.95 -18.12
C ALA A 221 24.58 -11.39 -17.56
N CYS A 222 23.45 -12.02 -17.88
CA CYS A 222 22.14 -11.72 -17.33
C CYS A 222 21.37 -13.01 -17.00
N LEU A 223 20.36 -12.91 -16.13
CA LEU A 223 19.51 -14.05 -15.74
C LEU A 223 18.84 -14.70 -16.96
N MET A 224 18.43 -13.91 -17.95
CA MET A 224 17.81 -14.42 -19.19
C MET A 224 18.78 -15.31 -19.96
N GLU A 225 20.03 -14.88 -20.13
CA GLU A 225 21.05 -15.64 -20.84
C GLU A 225 21.38 -16.96 -20.11
N THR A 226 21.44 -16.94 -18.77
CA THR A 226 21.54 -18.16 -17.96
C THR A 226 20.37 -19.10 -18.24
N VAL A 227 19.13 -18.60 -18.25
CA VAL A 227 17.93 -19.42 -18.52
C VAL A 227 17.93 -19.97 -19.95
N GLU A 228 18.28 -19.16 -20.95
CA GLU A 228 18.40 -19.61 -22.35
C GLU A 228 19.46 -20.69 -22.51
N LEU A 229 20.60 -20.54 -21.83
CA LEU A 229 21.66 -21.55 -21.81
C LEU A 229 21.17 -22.84 -21.15
N LEU A 230 20.50 -22.77 -19.99
CA LEU A 230 19.89 -23.95 -19.36
C LEU A 230 18.85 -24.59 -20.28
N GLN A 231 18.01 -23.80 -20.95
CA GLN A 231 17.00 -24.30 -21.88
C GLN A 231 17.64 -25.02 -23.06
N ALA A 232 18.70 -24.47 -23.65
CA ALA A 232 19.47 -25.12 -24.71
C ALA A 232 20.08 -26.45 -24.22
N LYS A 233 20.65 -26.48 -23.00
CA LYS A 233 21.18 -27.71 -22.40
C LYS A 233 20.08 -28.75 -22.19
N VAL A 234 18.91 -28.37 -21.67
CA VAL A 234 17.77 -29.27 -21.48
C VAL A 234 17.27 -29.81 -22.82
N SER A 235 17.20 -28.99 -23.86
CA SER A 235 16.78 -29.43 -25.19
C SER A 235 17.76 -30.40 -25.86
N ALA A 236 19.04 -30.37 -25.46
CA ALA A 236 20.07 -31.27 -25.94
C ALA A 236 20.15 -32.58 -25.14
N LEU A 237 19.37 -32.74 -24.06
CA LEU A 237 19.32 -33.97 -23.28
C LEU A 237 18.53 -35.05 -24.04
N ASP A 238 19.21 -36.12 -24.40
CA ASP A 238 18.59 -37.36 -24.89
C ASP A 238 18.42 -38.34 -23.73
N LEU A 239 17.22 -38.90 -23.58
CA LEU A 239 16.86 -39.83 -22.51
C LEU A 239 17.75 -41.07 -22.48
N ALA A 240 18.10 -41.63 -23.64
CA ALA A 240 18.92 -42.85 -23.71
C ALA A 240 20.37 -42.62 -23.24
N VAL A 241 20.92 -41.43 -23.52
CA VAL A 241 22.26 -41.04 -23.04
C VAL A 241 22.21 -40.67 -21.56
N LEU A 242 21.10 -40.09 -21.09
CA LEU A 242 20.90 -39.72 -19.69
C LEU A 242 20.93 -40.93 -18.77
N ASP A 243 20.25 -42.03 -19.12
CA ASP A 243 20.25 -43.29 -18.34
C ASP A 243 21.68 -43.86 -18.19
N GLN A 244 22.46 -43.82 -19.28
CA GLN A 244 23.84 -44.29 -19.26
C GLN A 244 24.74 -43.39 -18.38
N VAL A 245 24.52 -42.08 -18.42
CA VAL A 245 25.24 -41.12 -17.58
C VAL A 245 24.83 -41.27 -16.12
N GLU A 246 23.54 -41.50 -15.84
CA GLU A 246 23.02 -41.74 -14.49
C GLU A 246 23.65 -42.98 -13.85
N ALA A 247 23.74 -44.10 -14.58
CA ALA A 247 24.41 -45.31 -14.09
C ALA A 247 25.88 -45.06 -13.72
N ARG A 248 26.59 -44.22 -14.49
CA ARG A 248 27.98 -43.82 -14.19
C ARG A 248 28.05 -42.87 -12.99
N LEU A 249 27.12 -41.92 -12.88
CA LEU A 249 27.01 -41.00 -11.75
C LEU A 249 26.73 -41.75 -10.43
N GLN A 250 25.90 -42.79 -10.46
CA GLN A 250 25.67 -43.67 -9.31
C GLN A 250 26.96 -44.34 -8.83
N SER A 251 27.82 -44.78 -9.75
CA SER A 251 29.14 -45.33 -9.40
C SER A 251 30.07 -44.28 -8.78
N VAL A 252 30.06 -43.05 -9.31
CA VAL A 252 30.84 -41.92 -8.75
C VAL A 252 30.34 -41.54 -7.37
N LEU A 253 29.02 -41.46 -7.17
CA LEU A 253 28.39 -41.18 -5.87
C LEU A 253 28.78 -42.24 -4.84
N GLY A 254 28.78 -43.52 -5.22
CA GLY A 254 29.27 -44.61 -4.37
C GLY A 254 30.71 -44.39 -3.90
N LYS A 255 31.61 -43.99 -4.81
CA LYS A 255 33.00 -43.66 -4.47
C LYS A 255 33.12 -42.43 -3.57
N VAL A 256 32.31 -41.39 -3.80
CA VAL A 256 32.29 -40.19 -2.94
C VAL A 256 31.82 -40.55 -1.53
N ASN A 257 30.83 -41.43 -1.39
CA ASN A 257 30.38 -41.91 -0.08
C ASN A 257 31.46 -42.73 0.65
N GLU A 258 32.20 -43.58 -0.06
CA GLU A 258 33.36 -44.27 0.52
C GLU A 258 34.43 -43.28 0.98
N ILE A 259 34.73 -42.25 0.19
CA ILE A 259 35.67 -41.17 0.58
C ILE A 259 35.15 -40.42 1.81
N ALA A 260 33.86 -40.09 1.86
CA ALA A 260 33.25 -39.40 3.01
C ALA A 260 33.33 -40.26 4.28
N LYS A 261 33.10 -41.57 4.16
CA LYS A 261 33.23 -42.53 5.27
C LYS A 261 34.68 -42.65 5.76
N HIS A 262 35.63 -42.72 4.84
CA HIS A 262 37.05 -42.69 5.17
C HIS A 262 37.46 -41.37 5.81
N LYS A 263 36.94 -40.24 5.33
CA LYS A 263 37.21 -38.92 5.91
C LYS A 263 36.62 -38.78 7.32
N ALA A 264 35.40 -39.24 7.55
CA ALA A 264 34.80 -39.27 8.89
C ALA A 264 35.65 -40.12 9.87
N SER A 265 36.17 -41.26 9.42
CA SER A 265 37.07 -42.07 10.24
C SER A 265 38.43 -41.40 10.53
N VAL A 266 38.87 -40.48 9.66
CA VAL A 266 40.10 -39.69 9.87
C VAL A 266 39.82 -38.52 10.83
N GLU A 267 38.70 -37.81 10.68
CA GLU A 267 38.30 -36.73 11.59
C GLU A 267 37.99 -37.25 13.02
N ASP A 268 37.43 -38.46 13.15
CA ASP A 268 37.24 -39.14 14.45
C ASP A 268 38.58 -39.61 15.07
N ALA A 269 39.57 -39.98 14.25
CA ALA A 269 40.91 -40.36 14.75
C ALA A 269 41.75 -39.16 15.19
N ASP A 270 41.61 -38.01 14.50
CA ASP A 270 42.27 -36.75 14.85
C ASP A 270 41.65 -36.07 16.08
N THR A 271 40.40 -36.39 16.45
CA THR A 271 39.75 -35.89 17.68
C THR A 271 39.96 -36.79 18.91
N GLN A 272 40.44 -38.02 18.72
CA GLN A 272 40.76 -38.97 19.80
C GLN A 272 42.26 -39.04 20.15
N SER A 273 43.13 -38.35 19.40
CA SER A 273 44.58 -38.22 19.67
C SER A 273 44.89 -36.91 20.38
#